data_AF-A0A497KFG7-F1
#
_entry.id   AF-A0A497KFG7-F1
#
_cell.length_a   1.000
_cell.length_b   1.000
_cell.length_c   1.000
_cell.angle_alpha   90.00
_cell.angle_beta   90.00
_cell.angle_gamma   90.00
#
_symmetry.space_group_name_H-M   'P 1'
#
loop_
_entity.id
_entity.type
_entity.pdbx_description
1 polymer ?
#
loop_
_entity_poly.entity_id
_entity_poly.type
_entity_poly.pdbx_seq_one_letter_code
_entity_poly.pdbx_strand_id
1 'polypeptide(L)'
;MLRPANNLQNKAFYALLIGALGDWFSTRLGLSHGLVEGNRIAQTLMSTGSWIQTDFILVFICFTVPFLVNRITDEKMPKQLFWMPLFAGLLKLGVSVWNFTQILG
;
A
#
# COMPACT_ATOMS: atom_id res chain seq x y z
N MET A 1 25.08 5.55 -16.20
CA MET A 1 24.54 6.60 -15.29
C MET A 1 23.23 6.13 -14.66
N LEU A 2 23.12 6.17 -13.34
CA LEU A 2 21.86 5.92 -12.61
C LEU A 2 21.00 7.19 -12.68
N ARG A 3 19.79 7.10 -13.23
CA ARG A 3 18.86 8.24 -13.30
C ARG A 3 18.26 8.46 -11.91
N PRO A 4 18.30 9.67 -11.33
CA PRO A 4 17.74 9.91 -10.00
C PRO A 4 16.23 9.65 -9.97
N ALA A 5 15.74 9.11 -8.85
CA ALA A 5 14.31 8.89 -8.64
C ALA A 5 13.53 10.20 -8.77
N ASN A 6 12.39 10.16 -9.46
CA ASN A 6 11.57 11.35 -9.67
C ASN A 6 10.65 11.60 -8.45
N ASN A 7 10.16 12.84 -8.27
CA ASN A 7 9.26 13.19 -7.16
C ASN A 7 7.97 12.35 -7.10
N LEU A 8 7.41 11.92 -8.24
CA LEU A 8 6.23 11.06 -8.30
C LEU A 8 6.52 9.64 -7.81
N GLN A 9 7.68 9.08 -8.14
CA GLN A 9 8.13 7.76 -7.68
C GLN A 9 8.25 7.74 -6.15
N ASN A 10 8.87 8.76 -5.57
CA ASN A 10 8.99 8.87 -4.11
C ASN A 10 7.61 9.00 -3.45
N LYS A 11 6.73 9.86 -3.99
CA LYS A 11 5.35 10.00 -3.50
C LYS A 11 4.57 8.70 -3.59
N ALA A 12 4.65 7.98 -4.71
CA ALA A 12 3.98 6.72 -4.90
C ALA A 12 4.48 5.65 -3.91
N PHE A 13 5.79 5.58 -3.69
CA PHE A 13 6.38 4.68 -2.71
C PHE A 13 5.90 4.98 -1.29
N TYR A 14 6.02 6.23 -0.84
CA TYR A 14 5.61 6.60 0.52
C TYR A 14 4.11 6.46 0.72
N ALA A 15 3.29 6.86 -0.25
CA ALA A 15 1.84 6.67 -0.17
C ALA A 15 1.48 5.18 -0.03
N LEU A 16 2.11 4.31 -0.83
CA LEU A 16 1.85 2.88 -0.79
C LEU A 16 2.33 2.23 0.51
N LEU A 17 3.55 2.57 0.95
CA LEU A 17 4.15 2.01 2.16
C LEU A 17 3.39 2.46 3.41
N ILE A 18 3.16 3.76 3.57
CA ILE A 18 2.44 4.31 4.72
C ILE A 18 0.98 3.83 4.69
N GLY A 19 0.36 3.77 3.50
CA GLY A 19 -0.97 3.20 3.33
C GLY A 19 -1.05 1.76 3.80
N ALA A 20 -0.13 0.89 3.38
CA ALA A 20 -0.09 -0.52 3.80
C ALA A 20 0.11 -0.67 5.32
N LEU A 21 1.03 0.10 5.90
CA LEU A 21 1.26 0.09 7.35
C LEU A 21 0.03 0.59 8.14
N GLY A 22 -0.59 1.68 7.67
CA GLY A 22 -1.79 2.25 8.28
C GLY A 22 -2.98 1.29 8.20
N ASP A 23 -3.16 0.63 7.05
CA ASP A 23 -4.26 -0.31 6.82
C ASP A 23 -4.13 -1.53 7.73
N TRP A 24 -2.93 -2.11 7.79
CA TRP A 24 -2.63 -3.20 8.72
C TRP A 24 -2.84 -2.79 10.19
N PHE A 25 -2.28 -1.65 10.59
CA PHE A 25 -2.33 -1.21 11.98
C PHE A 25 -3.75 -0.86 12.42
N SER A 26 -4.48 -0.09 11.62
CA SER A 26 -5.86 0.32 11.91
C SER A 26 -6.82 -0.87 11.95
N THR A 27 -6.68 -1.82 11.03
CA THR A 27 -7.48 -3.05 11.01
C THR A 27 -7.16 -3.92 12.24
N ARG A 28 -5.88 -4.11 12.57
CA ARG A 28 -5.48 -4.87 13.77
C ARG A 28 -6.02 -4.23 15.05
N LEU A 29 -5.95 -2.91 15.13
CA LEU A 29 -6.47 -2.16 16.27
C LEU A 29 -8.01 -2.27 16.34
N GLY A 30 -8.71 -2.18 15.21
CA GLY A 30 -10.16 -2.36 15.14
C GLY A 30 -10.60 -3.74 15.61
N LEU A 31 -9.93 -4.79 15.15
CA LEU A 31 -10.17 -6.16 15.61
C LEU A 31 -9.95 -6.32 17.12
N SER A 32 -8.93 -5.66 17.68
CA SER A 32 -8.69 -5.68 19.14
C SER A 32 -9.78 -4.96 19.96
N HIS A 33 -10.53 -4.04 19.34
CA HIS A 33 -11.69 -3.38 19.94
C HIS A 33 -13.02 -4.11 19.67
N GLY A 34 -12.96 -5.30 19.06
CA GLY A 34 -14.15 -6.12 18.78
C GLY A 34 -14.89 -5.79 17.48
N LEU A 35 -14.32 -4.94 16.61
CA LEU A 35 -14.85 -4.76 15.26
C LEU A 35 -14.66 -6.04 14.44
N VAL A 36 -15.57 -6.28 13.49
CA VAL A 36 -15.54 -7.47 12.63
C VAL A 36 -15.04 -7.10 11.25
N GLU A 37 -14.05 -7.84 10.74
CA GLU A 37 -13.56 -7.70 9.37
C GLU A 37 -14.55 -8.36 8.38
N GLY A 38 -15.13 -7.56 7.48
CA GLY A 38 -16.11 -8.03 6.49
C GLY A 38 -15.46 -8.77 5.31
N ASN A 39 -14.18 -8.53 5.05
CA ASN A 39 -13.45 -9.21 4.00
C ASN A 39 -12.81 -10.50 4.53
N ARG A 40 -13.29 -11.66 4.05
CA ARG A 40 -12.81 -12.98 4.50
C ARG A 40 -11.32 -13.21 4.24
N ILE A 41 -10.77 -12.66 3.16
CA ILE A 41 -9.34 -12.77 2.83
C ILE A 41 -8.54 -11.99 3.86
N ALA A 42 -8.93 -10.74 4.09
CA ALA A 42 -8.37 -9.87 5.11
C ALA A 42 -8.42 -10.53 6.51
N GLN A 43 -9.58 -11.05 6.91
CA GLN A 43 -9.74 -11.76 8.18
C GLN A 43 -8.78 -12.95 8.31
N THR A 44 -8.62 -13.75 7.25
CA THR A 44 -7.72 -14.91 7.23
C THR A 44 -6.24 -14.48 7.32
N LEU A 45 -5.88 -13.42 6.61
CA LEU A 45 -4.52 -12.89 6.63
C LEU A 45 -4.17 -12.27 8.00
N MET A 46 -5.14 -11.64 8.69
CA MET A 46 -4.93 -11.16 10.06
C MET A 46 -4.80 -12.31 11.06
N SER A 47 -5.69 -13.31 10.99
CA SER A 47 -5.70 -14.41 11.96
C SER A 47 -4.45 -15.29 11.87
N THR A 48 -3.87 -15.41 10.67
CA THR A 48 -2.61 -16.14 10.45
C THR A 48 -1.36 -15.29 10.65
N GLY A 49 -1.50 -13.99 10.93
CA GLY A 49 -0.37 -13.05 11.02
C GLY A 49 0.33 -12.75 9.69
N SER A 50 -0.19 -13.27 8.58
CA SER A 50 0.45 -13.18 7.25
C SER A 50 0.20 -11.85 6.54
N TRP A 51 -0.78 -11.06 6.98
CA TRP A 51 -1.20 -9.82 6.30
C TRP A 51 -0.04 -8.88 6.02
N ILE A 52 0.75 -8.54 7.04
CA ILE A 52 1.83 -7.57 6.90
C ILE A 52 2.89 -8.05 5.89
N GLN A 53 3.14 -9.36 5.84
CA GLN A 53 4.06 -9.96 4.87
C GLN A 53 3.49 -9.84 3.46
N THR A 54 2.20 -10.14 3.27
CA THR A 54 1.51 -9.96 1.99
C THR A 54 1.56 -8.50 1.53
N ASP A 55 1.32 -7.55 2.43
CA ASP A 55 1.40 -6.12 2.13
C ASP A 55 2.82 -5.70 1.71
N PHE A 56 3.87 -6.19 2.38
CA PHE A 56 5.25 -5.93 1.96
C PHE A 56 5.59 -6.51 0.58
N ILE A 57 5.11 -7.72 0.28
CA ILE A 57 5.28 -8.33 -1.05
C ILE A 57 4.60 -7.47 -2.11
N LEU A 58 3.37 -7.00 -1.85
CA LEU A 58 2.64 -6.13 -2.77
C LEU A 58 3.33 -4.77 -2.95
N VAL A 59 3.80 -4.15 -1.87
CA VAL A 59 4.59 -2.91 -1.92
C VAL A 59 5.83 -3.12 -2.79
N PHE A 60 6.55 -4.22 -2.56
CA PHE A 60 7.76 -4.55 -3.30
C PHE A 60 7.48 -4.74 -4.80
N ILE A 61 6.46 -5.52 -5.16
CA ILE A 61 6.07 -5.76 -6.56
C ILE A 61 5.61 -4.46 -7.23
N CYS A 62 4.68 -3.73 -6.60
CA CYS A 62 4.09 -2.52 -7.14
C CYS A 62 5.10 -1.38 -7.29
N PHE A 63 6.20 -1.39 -6.54
CA PHE A 63 7.30 -0.44 -6.72
C PHE A 63 8.34 -0.92 -7.73
N THR A 64 8.75 -2.18 -7.63
CA THR A 64 9.85 -2.74 -8.43
C THR A 64 9.48 -2.87 -9.90
N VAL A 65 8.24 -3.26 -10.22
CA VAL A 65 7.80 -3.42 -11.61
C VAL A 65 7.84 -2.08 -12.38
N PRO A 66 7.19 -0.98 -11.91
CA PRO A 66 7.33 0.32 -12.57
C PRO A 66 8.76 0.83 -12.63
N PHE A 67 9.57 0.55 -11.60
CA PHE A 67 10.97 0.94 -11.56
C PHE A 67 11.80 0.25 -12.65
N LEU A 68 11.66 -1.08 -12.78
CA LEU A 68 12.37 -1.86 -13.80
C LEU A 68 11.90 -1.50 -15.21
N VAL A 69 10.60 -1.34 -15.43
CA VAL A 69 10.06 -0.94 -16.74
C VAL A 69 10.59 0.44 -17.15
N ASN A 70 10.55 1.42 -16.23
CA ASN A 70 11.17 2.74 -16.45
C ASN A 70 12.66 2.64 -16.84
N ARG A 71 13.36 1.65 -16.30
CA ARG A 71 14.79 1.46 -16.53
C ARG A 71 15.10 0.79 -17.87
N ILE A 72 14.25 -0.12 -18.33
CA ILE A 72 14.48 -0.94 -19.52
C ILE A 72 14.03 -0.21 -20.79
N THR A 73 12.91 0.53 -20.74
CA THR A 73 12.28 1.03 -21.97
C THR A 73 12.83 2.38 -22.45
N ASP A 74 13.65 3.09 -21.66
CA ASP A 74 14.25 4.43 -21.93
C ASP A 74 13.26 5.55 -22.35
N GLU A 75 11.97 5.25 -22.44
CA GLU A 75 10.90 6.16 -22.83
C GLU A 75 10.50 7.15 -21.73
N LYS A 76 9.80 8.22 -22.13
CA LYS A 76 9.12 9.19 -21.24
C LYS A 76 7.78 8.69 -20.68
N MET A 77 7.27 7.53 -21.12
CA MET A 77 6.03 6.90 -20.61
C MET A 77 6.04 6.22 -19.22
N PRO A 78 7.14 6.11 -18.43
CA PRO A 78 7.08 5.39 -17.16
C PRO A 78 6.50 6.17 -15.99
N LYS A 79 6.17 7.46 -16.17
CA LYS A 79 5.47 8.23 -15.14
C LYS A 79 4.08 7.68 -14.85
N GLN A 80 3.42 7.13 -15.86
CA GLN A 80 2.04 6.64 -15.71
C GLN A 80 1.96 5.38 -14.85
N LEU A 81 2.98 4.52 -14.91
CA LEU A 81 3.05 3.29 -14.11
C LEU A 81 3.14 3.56 -12.60
N PHE A 82 3.61 4.74 -12.19
CA PHE A 82 3.64 5.14 -10.79
C PHE A 82 2.28 5.65 -10.27
N TRP A 83 1.29 5.90 -11.14
CA TRP A 83 -0.07 6.23 -10.69
C TRP A 83 -0.75 5.06 -10.00
N MET A 84 -0.51 3.83 -10.45
CA MET A 84 -1.06 2.63 -9.83
C MET A 84 -0.63 2.50 -8.35
N PRO A 85 0.67 2.44 -7.99
CA PRO A 85 1.09 2.37 -6.60
C PRO A 85 0.66 3.60 -5.80
N LEU A 86 0.65 4.80 -6.40
CA LEU A 86 0.15 6.00 -5.74
C LEU A 86 -1.34 5.88 -5.39
N PHE A 87 -2.18 5.47 -6.33
CA PHE A 87 -3.62 5.33 -6.12
C PHE A 87 -3.94 4.22 -5.11
N ALA A 88 -3.27 3.08 -5.22
CA ALA A 88 -3.39 1.99 -4.24
C ALA A 88 -3.00 2.46 -2.82
N GLY A 89 -1.93 3.25 -2.69
CA GLY A 89 -1.53 3.84 -1.42
C GLY A 89 -2.57 4.81 -0.85
N LEU A 90 -3.11 5.71 -1.69
CA LEU A 90 -4.15 6.65 -1.28
C LEU A 90 -5.44 5.94 -0.83
N LEU A 91 -5.85 4.87 -1.52
CA LEU A 91 -6.99 4.06 -1.11
C LEU A 91 -6.77 3.43 0.27
N LYS A 92 -5.59 2.80 0.48
CA LYS A 92 -5.24 2.21 1.79
C LYS A 92 -5.20 3.26 2.90
N LEU A 93 -4.67 4.45 2.63
CA LEU A 93 -4.71 5.57 3.59
C LEU A 93 -6.15 5.99 3.91
N GLY A 94 -7.02 6.08 2.91
CA GLY A 94 -8.44 6.37 3.10
C GLY A 94 -9.15 5.34 3.96
N VAL A 95 -8.92 4.04 3.70
CA VAL A 95 -9.42 2.94 4.52
C VAL A 95 -8.87 3.02 5.95
N SER A 96 -7.59 3.36 6.10
CA SER A 96 -6.98 3.52 7.44
C SER A 96 -7.68 4.61 8.25
N VAL A 97 -7.93 5.77 7.64
CA VAL A 97 -8.66 6.87 8.27
C VAL A 97 -10.08 6.42 8.62
N TRP A 98 -10.77 5.74 7.70
CA TRP A 98 -12.10 5.19 7.94
C TRP A 98 -12.11 4.24 9.15
N ASN A 99 -11.18 3.29 9.21
CA ASN A 99 -11.04 2.38 10.35
C ASN A 99 -10.86 3.15 11.67
N PHE A 100 -10.01 4.19 11.70
CA PHE A 100 -9.86 5.03 12.89
C PHE A 100 -11.16 5.75 13.27
N THR A 101 -11.98 6.20 12.31
CA THR A 101 -13.28 6.79 12.64
C THR A 101 -14.24 5.78 13.27
N GLN A 102 -14.17 4.50 12.90
CA GLN A 102 -14.98 3.42 13.51
C GLN A 102 -14.47 3.01 14.90
N ILE A 103 -13.18 3.22 15.18
CA ILE A 103 -12.57 2.89 16.47
C ILE A 103 -12.83 4.00 17.49
N LEU A 104 -12.75 5.25 17.07
CA LEU A 104 -12.81 6.42 17.95
C LEU A 104 -14.21 7.02 18.10
N GLY A 105 -15.13 6.69 17.19
CA GLY A 105 -16.54 7.11 17.21
C GLY A 105 -17.42 6.08 17.88
#